data_AF-A0A6P0K8A6-F1
#
_entry.id   AF-A0A6P0K8A6-F1
#
_cell.length_a   1.000
_cell.length_b   1.000
_cell.length_c   1.000
_cell.angle_alpha   90.00
_cell.angle_beta   90.00
_cell.angle_gamma   90.00
#
_symmetry.space_group_name_H-M   'P 1'
#
loop_
_entity.id
_entity.type
_entity.pdbx_description
1 polymer ?
#
loop_
_entity_poly.entity_id
_entity_poly.type
_entity_poly.pdbx_seq_one_letter_code
_entity_poly.pdbx_strand_id
1 'polypeptide(L)'
;MTNLKEEGDSQLSTQLSEIKAQLSHLSKRLEGIETNLTQVSLLSEQVSRLEDNFMLVADIYRYQSLQNYLESGNWFEADKETIKLIQDIAGQTDLEELSPNDIKKFPCNGLRVIDKLWHTHSKGRFGFSVQLQIYQSLGGNLDTTIEQNQEIVEKFGEQVGWRANKKWLKCSDLDYSLKAPVGCHPSRWWNSPYGSKMTNYFLSRLMTCEL
;
A
#
# COMPACT_ATOMS: atom_id res chain seq x y z
N MET A 1 36.91 -51.46 -30.16
CA MET A 1 36.10 -51.04 -28.99
C MET A 1 36.79 -49.98 -28.14
N THR A 2 38.10 -49.77 -28.27
CA THR A 2 38.88 -48.75 -27.53
C THR A 2 38.65 -47.31 -28.01
N ASN A 3 38.55 -47.07 -29.32
CA ASN A 3 38.43 -45.71 -29.90
C ASN A 3 37.11 -44.97 -29.52
N LEU A 4 35.99 -45.70 -29.44
CA LEU A 4 34.68 -45.12 -29.09
C LEU A 4 34.57 -44.71 -27.62
N LYS A 5 35.40 -45.28 -26.74
CA LYS A 5 35.39 -44.99 -25.30
C LYS A 5 36.21 -43.73 -24.99
N GLU A 6 37.33 -43.54 -25.68
CA GLU A 6 38.15 -42.32 -25.58
C GLU A 6 37.45 -41.09 -26.17
N GLU A 7 36.70 -41.24 -27.27
CA GLU A 7 35.86 -40.17 -27.84
C GLU A 7 34.74 -39.74 -26.88
N GLY A 8 34.06 -40.71 -26.26
CA GLY A 8 33.01 -40.44 -25.27
C GLY A 8 33.53 -39.74 -24.01
N ASP A 9 34.68 -40.16 -23.48
CA ASP A 9 35.31 -39.54 -22.31
C ASP A 9 35.83 -38.11 -22.60
N SER A 10 36.33 -37.87 -23.82
CA SER A 10 36.75 -36.54 -24.29
C SER A 10 35.56 -35.58 -24.42
N GLN A 11 34.44 -36.07 -24.96
CA GLN A 11 33.22 -35.28 -25.12
C GLN A 11 32.57 -34.95 -23.77
N LEU A 12 32.56 -35.88 -22.81
CA LEU A 12 32.08 -35.64 -21.45
C LEU A 12 32.94 -34.59 -20.71
N SER A 13 34.26 -34.68 -20.85
CA SER A 13 35.20 -33.72 -20.26
C SER A 13 34.97 -32.29 -20.78
N THR A 14 34.73 -32.18 -22.08
CA THR A 14 34.41 -30.89 -22.74
C THR A 14 33.10 -30.31 -22.20
N GLN A 15 32.03 -31.11 -22.15
CA GLN A 15 30.74 -30.68 -21.60
C GLN A 15 30.83 -30.26 -20.13
N LEU A 16 31.59 -31.00 -19.31
CA LEU A 16 31.81 -30.65 -17.90
C LEU A 16 32.54 -29.32 -17.75
N SER A 17 33.50 -29.02 -18.63
CA SER A 17 34.22 -27.74 -18.64
C SER A 17 33.30 -26.56 -18.99
N GLU A 18 32.39 -26.76 -19.95
CA GLU A 18 31.38 -25.78 -20.35
C GLU A 18 30.37 -25.50 -19.23
N ILE A 19 29.87 -26.55 -18.57
CA ILE A 19 28.96 -26.41 -17.44
C ILE A 19 29.63 -25.64 -16.29
N LYS A 20 30.90 -25.92 -15.99
CA LYS A 20 31.65 -25.16 -14.96
C LYS A 20 31.81 -23.69 -15.33
N ALA A 21 32.08 -23.39 -16.60
CA ALA A 21 32.17 -22.02 -17.09
C ALA A 21 30.81 -21.29 -16.97
N GLN A 22 29.72 -21.95 -17.33
CA GLN A 22 28.36 -21.43 -17.18
C GLN A 22 27.98 -21.20 -15.72
N LEU A 23 28.31 -22.13 -14.81
CA LEU A 23 28.08 -21.98 -13.38
C LEU A 23 28.86 -20.80 -12.80
N SER A 24 30.13 -20.66 -13.17
CA SER A 24 30.97 -19.51 -12.77
C SER A 24 30.36 -18.18 -13.25
N HIS A 25 29.88 -18.14 -14.49
CA HIS A 25 29.21 -16.96 -15.04
C HIS A 25 27.89 -16.65 -14.31
N LEU A 26 27.07 -17.66 -14.00
CA LEU A 26 25.83 -17.50 -13.26
C LEU A 26 26.08 -17.00 -11.82
N SER A 27 27.12 -17.50 -11.14
CA SER A 27 27.50 -17.05 -9.80
C SER A 27 27.84 -15.56 -9.79
N LYS A 28 28.64 -15.10 -10.77
CA LYS A 28 28.97 -13.66 -10.90
C LYS A 28 27.73 -12.81 -11.18
N ARG A 29 26.78 -13.32 -11.96
CA ARG A 29 25.52 -12.62 -12.21
C ARG A 29 24.66 -12.53 -10.95
N LEU A 30 24.62 -13.56 -10.13
CA LEU A 30 23.90 -13.56 -8.85
C LEU A 30 24.49 -12.52 -7.89
N GLU A 31 25.82 -12.48 -7.74
CA GLU A 31 26.49 -11.46 -6.94
C GLU A 31 26.16 -10.04 -7.43
N GLY A 32 26.17 -9.81 -8.75
CA GLY A 32 25.78 -8.53 -9.35
C GLY A 32 24.32 -8.13 -9.06
N ILE A 33 23.41 -9.11 -9.03
CA ILE A 33 22.00 -8.87 -8.69
C ILE A 33 21.87 -8.51 -7.21
N GLU A 34 22.55 -9.22 -6.31
CA GLU A 34 22.56 -8.91 -4.88
C GLU A 34 23.07 -7.50 -4.61
N THR A 35 24.16 -7.08 -5.27
CA THR A 35 24.67 -5.71 -5.14
C THR A 35 23.65 -4.69 -5.65
N ASN A 36 22.99 -4.95 -6.78
CA ASN A 36 21.98 -4.03 -7.30
C ASN A 36 20.76 -3.93 -6.37
N LEU A 37 20.32 -5.05 -5.76
CA LEU A 37 19.20 -5.06 -4.82
C LEU A 37 19.50 -4.21 -3.58
N THR A 38 20.70 -4.33 -3.01
CA THR A 38 21.10 -3.50 -1.86
C THR A 38 21.13 -2.01 -2.22
N GLN A 39 21.62 -1.68 -3.43
CA GLN A 39 21.66 -0.30 -3.90
C GLN A 39 20.25 0.27 -4.14
N VAL A 40 19.33 -0.53 -4.71
CA VAL A 40 17.92 -0.14 -4.89
C VAL A 40 17.23 0.11 -3.55
N SER A 41 17.47 -0.73 -2.54
CA SER A 41 16.94 -0.53 -1.19
C SER A 41 17.39 0.80 -0.59
N LEU A 42 18.68 1.12 -0.69
CA LEU A 42 19.22 2.39 -0.18
C LEU A 42 18.65 3.59 -0.94
N LEU A 43 18.53 3.48 -2.26
CA LEU A 43 17.96 4.54 -3.10
C LEU A 43 16.50 4.81 -2.71
N SER A 44 15.73 3.75 -2.42
CA SER A 44 14.35 3.87 -1.96
C SER A 44 14.25 4.64 -0.64
N GLU A 45 15.14 4.39 0.32
CA GLU A 45 15.20 5.17 1.57
C GLU A 45 15.56 6.65 1.31
N GLN A 46 16.48 6.91 0.39
CA GLN A 46 16.88 8.29 0.04
C GLN A 46 15.76 9.05 -0.66
N VAL A 47 15.06 8.42 -1.61
CA VAL A 47 13.88 9.00 -2.27
C VAL A 47 12.81 9.31 -1.24
N SER A 48 12.55 8.40 -0.29
CA SER A 48 11.60 8.66 0.79
C SER A 48 11.97 9.92 1.58
N ARG A 49 13.24 10.10 1.96
CA ARG A 49 13.68 11.31 2.69
C ARG A 49 13.60 12.57 1.83
N LEU A 50 13.85 12.47 0.53
CA LEU A 50 13.75 13.59 -0.40
C LEU A 50 12.31 14.02 -0.63
N GLU A 51 11.39 13.07 -0.73
CA GLU A 51 9.94 13.35 -0.77
C GLU A 51 9.46 14.03 0.51
N ASP A 52 9.97 13.60 1.68
CA ASP A 52 9.65 14.26 2.96
C ASP A 52 10.13 15.72 2.96
N ASN A 53 11.28 15.99 2.32
CA ASN A 53 11.81 17.34 2.13
C ASN A 53 11.12 18.14 1.01
N PHE A 54 10.34 17.49 0.13
CA PHE A 54 9.62 18.14 -0.98
C PHE A 54 8.21 18.62 -0.58
N MET A 55 7.87 18.52 0.71
CA MET A 55 6.66 19.13 1.26
C MET A 55 6.86 20.65 1.35
N LEU A 56 5.93 21.42 0.76
CA LEU A 56 5.90 22.87 0.96
C LEU A 56 5.76 23.16 2.46
N VAL A 57 6.27 24.30 2.93
CA VAL A 57 6.13 24.68 4.36
C VAL A 57 4.68 24.62 4.83
N ALA A 58 3.73 25.01 3.98
CA ALA A 58 2.31 24.91 4.25
C ALA A 58 1.83 23.45 4.43
N ASP A 59 2.39 22.51 3.65
CA ASP A 59 2.08 21.09 3.78
C ASP A 59 2.69 20.51 5.06
N ILE A 60 3.90 20.90 5.43
CA ILE A 60 4.52 20.47 6.72
C ILE A 60 3.58 20.80 7.89
N TYR A 61 3.07 22.03 7.97
CA TYR A 61 2.14 22.42 9.03
C TYR A 61 0.79 21.71 8.91
N ARG A 62 0.28 21.51 7.68
CA ARG A 62 -0.98 20.80 7.45
C ARG A 62 -0.94 19.39 8.04
N TYR A 63 0.10 18.60 7.74
CA TYR A 63 0.17 17.19 8.15
C TYR A 63 0.76 16.97 9.55
N GLN A 64 1.28 18.02 10.20
CA GLN A 64 2.00 17.94 11.48
C GLN A 64 1.18 17.23 12.57
N SER A 65 -0.10 17.54 12.69
CA SER A 65 -0.98 16.91 13.69
C SER A 65 -1.10 15.41 13.48
N LEU A 66 -1.30 14.97 12.23
CA LEU A 66 -1.39 13.56 11.89
C LEU A 66 -0.07 12.84 12.19
N GLN A 67 1.05 13.42 11.78
CA GLN A 67 2.38 12.88 12.06
C GLN A 67 2.60 12.69 13.56
N ASN A 68 2.31 13.70 14.39
CA ASN A 68 2.48 13.63 15.84
C ASN A 68 1.61 12.53 16.48
N TYR A 69 0.36 12.36 16.03
CA TYR A 69 -0.50 11.28 16.54
C TYR A 69 0.03 9.90 16.13
N LEU A 70 0.52 9.75 14.91
CA LEU A 70 1.08 8.49 14.42
C LEU A 70 2.39 8.13 15.12
N GLU A 71 3.30 9.10 15.30
CA GLU A 71 4.57 8.93 16.01
C GLU A 71 4.38 8.50 17.47
N SER A 72 3.36 9.06 18.13
CA SER A 72 3.01 8.71 19.51
C SER A 72 2.18 7.42 19.63
N GLY A 73 1.82 6.78 18.52
CA GLY A 73 0.97 5.59 18.49
C GLY A 73 -0.48 5.86 18.92
N ASN A 74 -0.94 7.11 18.86
CA ASN A 74 -2.32 7.50 19.11
C ASN A 74 -3.17 7.31 17.85
N TRP A 75 -3.38 6.05 17.47
CA TRP A 75 -4.08 5.66 16.23
C TRP A 75 -5.52 6.19 16.17
N PHE A 76 -6.20 6.30 17.31
CA PHE A 76 -7.57 6.80 17.38
C PHE A 76 -7.67 8.26 16.96
N GLU A 77 -6.77 9.11 17.46
CA GLU A 77 -6.74 10.52 17.08
C GLU A 77 -6.14 10.73 15.68
N ALA A 78 -5.15 9.92 15.27
CA ALA A 78 -4.64 9.93 13.89
C ALA A 78 -5.75 9.64 12.86
N ASP A 79 -6.63 8.69 13.15
CA ASP A 79 -7.76 8.33 12.29
C ASP A 79 -8.80 9.46 12.20
N LYS A 80 -9.05 10.20 13.29
CA LYS A 80 -9.87 11.42 13.26
C LYS A 80 -9.22 12.54 12.48
N GLU A 81 -7.91 12.73 12.67
CA GLU A 81 -7.16 13.77 11.98
C GLU A 81 -7.09 13.53 10.47
N THR A 82 -7.04 12.26 10.06
CA THR A 82 -7.09 11.86 8.64
C THR A 82 -8.35 12.37 7.94
N ILE A 83 -9.51 12.32 8.60
CA ILE A 83 -10.76 12.89 8.05
C ILE A 83 -10.62 14.40 7.85
N LYS A 84 -10.14 15.11 8.87
CA LYS A 84 -9.99 16.58 8.81
C LYS A 84 -9.04 17.00 7.70
N LEU A 85 -7.95 16.25 7.51
CA LEU A 85 -7.01 16.48 6.42
C LEU A 85 -7.66 16.28 5.05
N ILE A 86 -8.44 15.21 4.87
CA ILE A 86 -9.15 14.99 3.61
C ILE A 86 -10.18 16.11 3.36
N GLN A 87 -10.86 16.61 4.40
CA GLN A 87 -11.76 17.76 4.28
C GLN A 87 -11.01 19.03 3.88
N ASP A 88 -9.92 19.37 4.58
CA ASP A 88 -9.09 20.55 4.30
C ASP A 88 -8.52 20.53 2.87
N ILE A 89 -7.98 19.40 2.43
CA ILE A 89 -7.42 19.24 1.08
C ILE A 89 -8.51 19.34 0.01
N ALA A 90 -9.72 18.85 0.30
CA ALA A 90 -10.85 18.98 -0.61
C ALA A 90 -11.49 20.39 -0.58
N GLY A 91 -11.05 21.27 0.32
CA GLY A 91 -11.60 22.61 0.50
C GLY A 91 -13.02 22.62 1.07
N GLN A 92 -13.40 21.58 1.82
CA GLN A 92 -14.73 21.42 2.42
C GLN A 92 -14.68 21.56 3.93
N THR A 93 -15.76 22.07 4.53
CA THR A 93 -15.83 22.25 5.99
C THR A 93 -16.55 21.11 6.70
N ASP A 94 -17.42 20.39 5.99
CA ASP A 94 -18.13 19.21 6.51
C ASP A 94 -17.90 17.98 5.61
N LEU A 95 -17.91 16.79 6.21
CA LEU A 95 -17.94 15.51 5.51
C LEU A 95 -19.22 15.36 4.68
N GLU A 96 -20.32 15.96 5.13
CA GLU A 96 -21.59 15.99 4.40
C GLU A 96 -21.53 16.88 3.14
N GLU A 97 -20.53 17.74 3.00
CA GLU A 97 -20.33 18.57 1.81
C GLU A 97 -19.45 17.88 0.75
N LEU A 98 -18.75 16.80 1.12
CA LEU A 98 -17.88 16.06 0.22
C LEU A 98 -18.70 15.23 -0.78
N SER A 99 -18.86 15.77 -1.98
CA SER A 99 -19.56 15.07 -3.06
C SER A 99 -18.68 13.99 -3.70
N PRO A 100 -19.28 12.98 -4.36
CA PRO A 100 -18.54 12.05 -5.21
C PRO A 100 -17.63 12.71 -6.26
N ASN A 101 -17.98 13.88 -6.76
CA ASN A 101 -17.17 14.60 -7.75
C ASN A 101 -15.91 15.21 -7.12
N ASP A 102 -15.98 15.63 -5.85
CA ASP A 102 -14.83 16.13 -5.12
C ASP A 102 -13.83 15.00 -4.87
N ILE A 103 -14.32 13.80 -4.51
CA ILE A 103 -13.47 12.60 -4.36
C ILE A 103 -12.79 12.22 -5.68
N LYS A 104 -13.52 12.22 -6.80
CA LYS A 104 -12.93 11.93 -8.12
C LYS A 104 -11.81 12.89 -8.50
N LYS A 105 -11.86 14.13 -8.03
CA LYS A 105 -10.87 15.17 -8.30
C LYS A 105 -9.85 15.34 -7.18
N PHE A 106 -10.00 14.60 -6.08
CA PHE A 106 -9.17 14.75 -4.89
C PHE A 106 -7.68 14.61 -5.25
N PRO A 107 -6.80 15.55 -4.85
CA PRO A 107 -5.39 15.52 -5.26
C PRO A 107 -4.67 14.24 -4.83
N CYS A 108 -4.06 13.53 -5.78
CA CYS A 108 -3.31 12.29 -5.48
C CYS A 108 -2.12 12.54 -4.54
N ASN A 109 -1.49 13.71 -4.61
CA ASN A 109 -0.40 14.06 -3.70
C ASN A 109 -0.85 14.03 -2.23
N GLY A 110 -2.03 14.57 -1.93
CA GLY A 110 -2.59 14.54 -0.57
C GLY A 110 -2.81 13.11 -0.07
N LEU A 111 -3.34 12.22 -0.92
CA LEU A 111 -3.52 10.81 -0.57
C LEU A 111 -2.19 10.11 -0.32
N ARG A 112 -1.18 10.35 -1.16
CA ARG A 112 0.15 9.74 -1.02
C ARG A 112 0.85 10.18 0.26
N VAL A 113 0.74 11.45 0.64
CA VAL A 113 1.32 11.94 1.90
C VAL A 113 0.64 11.31 3.11
N ILE A 114 -0.70 11.31 3.15
CA ILE A 114 -1.47 10.67 4.22
C ILE A 114 -1.11 9.19 4.32
N ASP A 115 -1.10 8.49 3.19
CA ASP A 115 -0.77 7.07 3.12
C ASP A 115 0.64 6.77 3.62
N LYS A 116 1.63 7.53 3.16
CA LYS A 116 3.04 7.37 3.56
C LYS A 116 3.23 7.55 5.06
N LEU A 117 2.55 8.53 5.68
CA LEU A 117 2.60 8.74 7.12
C LEU A 117 2.04 7.51 7.86
N TRP A 118 0.85 7.03 7.48
CA TRP A 118 0.26 5.83 8.06
C TRP A 118 1.16 4.61 7.89
N HIS A 119 1.67 4.39 6.69
CA HIS A 119 2.53 3.26 6.36
C HIS A 119 3.82 3.28 7.19
N THR A 120 4.49 4.43 7.25
CA THR A 120 5.78 4.59 7.93
C THR A 120 5.65 4.32 9.43
N HIS A 121 4.72 4.99 10.11
CA HIS A 121 4.61 4.87 11.57
C HIS A 121 3.98 3.55 12.01
N SER A 122 3.19 2.89 11.15
CA SER A 122 2.61 1.58 11.43
C SER A 122 3.51 0.39 11.08
N LYS A 123 4.72 0.64 10.56
CA LYS A 123 5.64 -0.38 10.03
C LYS A 123 4.99 -1.20 8.91
N GLY A 124 4.34 -0.49 7.99
CA GLY A 124 3.69 -1.01 6.79
C GLY A 124 2.39 -1.76 7.04
N ARG A 125 1.78 -1.64 8.24
CA ARG A 125 0.55 -2.36 8.58
C ARG A 125 -0.72 -1.63 8.16
N PHE A 126 -0.68 -0.30 8.16
CA PHE A 126 -1.83 0.58 7.98
C PHE A 126 -1.56 1.56 6.84
N GLY A 127 -2.63 2.10 6.25
CA GLY A 127 -2.57 2.96 5.07
C GLY A 127 -3.63 2.60 4.03
N PHE A 128 -3.96 3.56 3.18
CA PHE A 128 -4.87 3.38 2.06
C PHE A 128 -4.28 2.49 0.95
N SER A 129 -2.97 2.52 0.73
CA SER A 129 -2.28 1.62 -0.21
C SER A 129 -2.40 0.17 0.26
N VAL A 130 -2.19 -0.08 1.56
CA VAL A 130 -2.37 -1.41 2.18
C VAL A 130 -3.83 -1.89 2.03
N GLN A 131 -4.80 -1.00 2.30
CA GLN A 131 -6.22 -1.30 2.10
C GLN A 131 -6.54 -1.61 0.62
N LEU A 132 -6.00 -0.82 -0.30
CA LEU A 132 -6.20 -1.03 -1.74
C LEU A 132 -5.62 -2.37 -2.21
N GLN A 133 -4.42 -2.73 -1.76
CA GLN A 133 -3.78 -4.02 -2.07
C GLN A 133 -4.65 -5.18 -1.58
N ILE A 134 -5.21 -5.09 -0.37
CA ILE A 134 -6.13 -6.10 0.16
C ILE A 134 -7.38 -6.18 -0.70
N TYR A 135 -8.01 -5.05 -1.01
CA TYR A 135 -9.19 -5.01 -1.89
C TYR A 135 -8.93 -5.67 -3.25
N GLN A 136 -7.78 -5.36 -3.87
CA GLN A 136 -7.38 -5.94 -5.16
C GLN A 136 -7.09 -7.45 -5.06
N SER A 137 -6.48 -7.91 -3.96
CA SER A 137 -6.22 -9.33 -3.73
C SER A 137 -7.50 -10.17 -3.65
N LEU A 138 -8.63 -9.55 -3.30
CA LEU A 138 -9.95 -10.16 -3.24
C LEU A 138 -10.70 -10.11 -4.59
N GLY A 139 -10.01 -9.68 -5.66
CA GLY A 139 -10.59 -9.51 -7.00
C GLY A 139 -11.17 -8.11 -7.25
N GLY A 140 -11.01 -7.19 -6.31
CA GLY A 140 -11.46 -5.81 -6.45
C GLY A 140 -10.70 -5.04 -7.53
N ASN A 141 -11.43 -4.38 -8.42
CA ASN A 141 -10.91 -3.57 -9.52
C ASN A 141 -11.90 -2.45 -9.89
N LEU A 142 -11.59 -1.62 -10.89
CA LEU A 142 -12.47 -0.53 -11.32
C LEU A 142 -13.87 -1.01 -11.69
N ASP A 143 -14.01 -2.12 -12.42
CA ASP A 143 -15.31 -2.67 -12.82
C ASP A 143 -16.15 -3.04 -11.58
N THR A 144 -15.53 -3.69 -10.59
CA THR A 144 -16.22 -4.03 -9.33
C THR A 144 -16.69 -2.80 -8.54
N THR A 145 -15.98 -1.67 -8.64
CA THR A 145 -16.41 -0.41 -8.02
C THR A 145 -17.59 0.22 -8.77
N ILE A 146 -17.63 0.07 -10.10
CA ILE A 146 -18.73 0.55 -10.96
C ILE A 146 -20.00 -0.29 -10.71
N GLU A 147 -19.84 -1.60 -10.65
CA GLU A 147 -20.89 -2.58 -10.36
C GLU A 147 -21.37 -2.54 -8.90
N GLN A 148 -20.62 -1.88 -8.01
CA GLN A 148 -20.87 -1.81 -6.57
C GLN A 148 -20.97 -3.21 -5.95
N ASN A 149 -20.00 -4.08 -6.26
CA ASN A 149 -19.99 -5.47 -5.85
C ASN A 149 -19.94 -5.62 -4.32
N GLN A 150 -21.10 -5.88 -3.71
CA GLN A 150 -21.25 -5.97 -2.26
C GLN A 150 -20.47 -7.14 -1.65
N GLU A 151 -20.35 -8.27 -2.35
CA GLU A 151 -19.65 -9.44 -1.84
C GLU A 151 -18.15 -9.13 -1.62
N ILE A 152 -17.53 -8.44 -2.57
CA ILE A 152 -16.11 -8.03 -2.44
C ILE A 152 -15.95 -7.03 -1.30
N VAL A 153 -16.86 -6.05 -1.18
CA VAL A 153 -16.83 -5.06 -0.07
C VAL A 153 -16.97 -5.73 1.29
N GLU A 154 -17.86 -6.72 1.41
CA GLU A 154 -18.02 -7.48 2.66
C GLU A 154 -16.78 -8.30 3.01
N LYS A 155 -16.18 -9.02 2.04
CA LYS A 155 -14.92 -9.74 2.24
C LYS A 155 -13.77 -8.80 2.60
N PHE A 156 -13.72 -7.64 1.95
CA PHE A 156 -12.74 -6.61 2.25
C PHE A 156 -12.88 -6.14 3.70
N GLY A 157 -14.10 -5.79 4.12
CA GLY A 157 -14.41 -5.42 5.49
C GLY A 157 -14.07 -6.49 6.53
N GLU A 158 -14.27 -7.77 6.21
CA GLU A 158 -13.84 -8.88 7.07
C GLU A 158 -12.32 -8.95 7.20
N GLN A 159 -11.60 -8.81 6.08
CA GLN A 159 -10.15 -8.92 6.02
C GLN A 159 -9.43 -7.80 6.79
N VAL A 160 -9.96 -6.57 6.74
CA VAL A 160 -9.40 -5.42 7.48
C VAL A 160 -10.00 -5.26 8.89
N GLY A 161 -10.92 -6.15 9.28
CA GLY A 161 -11.49 -6.17 10.64
C GLY A 161 -12.63 -5.18 10.90
N TRP A 162 -13.25 -4.61 9.88
CA TRP A 162 -14.43 -3.74 10.01
C TRP A 162 -15.75 -4.51 10.06
N ARG A 163 -15.74 -5.78 9.68
CA ARG A 163 -16.93 -6.64 9.66
C ARG A 163 -16.65 -7.95 10.36
N ALA A 164 -17.55 -8.36 11.25
CA ALA A 164 -17.48 -9.63 11.95
C ALA A 164 -18.89 -10.22 12.13
N ASN A 165 -19.03 -11.54 12.00
CA ASN A 165 -20.32 -12.23 12.15
C ASN A 165 -21.44 -11.63 11.28
N LYS A 166 -21.10 -11.27 10.03
CA LYS A 166 -21.98 -10.62 9.06
C LYS A 166 -22.50 -9.22 9.46
N LYS A 167 -21.85 -8.56 10.43
CA LYS A 167 -22.21 -7.23 10.91
C LYS A 167 -21.03 -6.27 10.81
N TRP A 168 -21.29 -5.07 10.31
CA TRP A 168 -20.34 -3.96 10.34
C TRP A 168 -20.17 -3.46 11.77
N LEU A 169 -18.93 -3.34 12.20
CA LEU A 169 -18.57 -2.83 13.52
C LEU A 169 -18.59 -1.30 13.51
N LYS A 170 -18.87 -0.69 14.66
CA LYS A 170 -18.68 0.75 14.81
C LYS A 170 -17.20 1.05 14.87
N CYS A 171 -16.76 2.17 14.29
CA CYS A 171 -15.36 2.60 14.41
C CYS A 171 -14.89 2.69 15.87
N SER A 172 -15.77 3.09 16.80
CA SER A 172 -15.45 3.14 18.23
C SER A 172 -15.05 1.79 18.84
N ASP A 173 -15.45 0.69 18.19
CA ASP A 173 -15.30 -0.66 18.71
C ASP A 173 -14.10 -1.39 18.07
N LEU A 174 -13.35 -0.72 17.19
CA LEU A 174 -12.16 -1.26 16.54
C LEU A 174 -10.94 -1.20 17.48
N ASP A 175 -9.98 -2.11 17.26
CA ASP A 175 -8.69 -2.09 17.96
C ASP A 175 -7.80 -0.96 17.40
N TYR A 176 -7.55 0.09 18.19
CA TYR A 176 -6.63 1.17 17.86
C TYR A 176 -5.24 0.91 18.42
N SER A 177 -4.67 -0.23 18.07
CA SER A 177 -3.29 -0.61 18.36
C SER A 177 -2.66 -1.33 17.17
N LEU A 178 -1.34 -1.55 17.21
CA LEU A 178 -0.64 -2.32 16.17
C LEU A 178 -1.06 -3.80 16.09
N LYS A 179 -1.85 -4.30 17.05
CA LYS A 179 -2.40 -5.67 17.03
C LYS A 179 -3.61 -5.79 16.11
N ALA A 180 -4.21 -4.67 15.70
CA ALA A 180 -5.32 -4.68 14.76
C ALA A 180 -4.94 -5.38 13.44
N PRO A 181 -5.93 -5.91 12.69
CA PRO A 181 -5.70 -6.51 11.38
C PRO A 181 -4.94 -5.58 10.44
N VAL A 182 -4.17 -6.16 9.51
CA VAL A 182 -3.47 -5.37 8.48
C VAL A 182 -4.51 -4.63 7.63
N GLY A 183 -4.26 -3.35 7.34
CA GLY A 183 -5.18 -2.46 6.63
C GLY A 183 -6.33 -1.92 7.50
N CYS A 184 -6.40 -2.24 8.80
CA CYS A 184 -7.52 -1.81 9.64
C CYS A 184 -7.67 -0.28 9.71
N HIS A 185 -6.57 0.47 9.72
CA HIS A 185 -6.60 1.93 9.80
C HIS A 185 -5.93 2.60 8.58
N PRO A 186 -6.33 3.83 8.21
CA PRO A 186 -7.46 4.59 8.77
C PRO A 186 -8.82 3.97 8.40
N SER A 187 -9.75 3.92 9.37
CA SER A 187 -11.05 3.24 9.25
C SER A 187 -12.22 4.22 9.16
N ARG A 188 -12.18 5.35 9.88
CA ARG A 188 -13.34 6.25 9.96
C ARG A 188 -13.72 6.89 8.64
N TRP A 189 -12.75 7.14 7.77
CA TRP A 189 -12.99 7.69 6.44
C TRP A 189 -14.04 6.87 5.65
N TRP A 190 -14.09 5.56 5.87
CA TRP A 190 -14.99 4.65 5.17
C TRP A 190 -16.44 4.71 5.67
N ASN A 191 -16.71 5.35 6.82
CA ASN A 191 -18.04 5.53 7.41
C ASN A 191 -18.70 6.84 6.98
N SER A 192 -18.66 7.14 5.67
CA SER A 192 -19.31 8.31 5.09
C SER A 192 -20.85 8.21 5.16
N PRO A 193 -21.57 9.32 5.40
CA PRO A 193 -23.05 9.35 5.38
C PRO A 193 -23.66 8.91 4.04
N TYR A 194 -22.89 8.94 2.96
CA TYR A 194 -23.30 8.46 1.63
C TYR A 194 -23.14 6.93 1.44
N GLY A 195 -22.69 6.21 2.47
CA GLY A 195 -22.58 4.76 2.49
C GLY A 195 -21.66 4.19 1.41
N SER A 196 -22.04 3.03 0.87
CA SER A 196 -21.24 2.25 -0.09
C SER A 196 -20.87 3.00 -1.38
N LYS A 197 -21.62 4.04 -1.76
CA LYS A 197 -21.30 4.84 -2.95
C LYS A 197 -19.97 5.56 -2.78
N MET A 198 -19.72 6.16 -1.62
CA MET A 198 -18.44 6.85 -1.36
C MET A 198 -17.28 5.89 -1.27
N THR A 199 -17.48 4.69 -0.72
CA THR A 199 -16.48 3.61 -0.73
C THR A 199 -16.01 3.32 -2.16
N ASN A 200 -16.94 3.16 -3.10
CA ASN A 200 -16.61 2.86 -4.50
C ASN A 200 -15.88 4.03 -5.19
N TYR A 201 -16.34 5.26 -5.02
CA TYR A 201 -15.66 6.43 -5.58
C TYR A 201 -14.26 6.60 -5.02
N PHE A 202 -14.07 6.36 -3.73
CA PHE A 202 -12.77 6.47 -3.10
C PHE A 202 -11.83 5.36 -3.54
N LEU A 203 -12.26 4.09 -3.57
CA LEU A 203 -11.46 2.98 -4.12
C LEU A 203 -11.03 3.24 -5.56
N SER A 204 -11.96 3.70 -6.40
CA SER A 204 -11.64 4.11 -7.77
C SER A 204 -10.59 5.23 -7.78
N ARG A 205 -10.72 6.22 -6.88
CA ARG A 205 -9.74 7.30 -6.79
C ARG A 205 -8.36 6.78 -6.39
N LEU A 206 -8.26 5.90 -5.38
CA LEU A 206 -7.00 5.30 -4.95
C LEU A 206 -6.32 4.56 -6.10
N MET A 207 -7.07 3.77 -6.89
CA MET A 207 -6.55 3.09 -8.08
C MET A 207 -6.04 4.09 -9.13
N THR A 208 -6.82 5.13 -9.45
CA THR A 208 -6.40 6.13 -10.46
C THR A 208 -5.22 7.00 -10.01
N CYS A 209 -4.98 7.08 -8.70
CA CYS A 209 -3.82 7.75 -8.13
C CYS A 209 -2.60 6.83 -8.02
N GLU A 210 -2.73 5.55 -8.38
CA GLU A 210 -1.67 4.54 -8.30
C GLU A 210 -1.03 4.54 -6.90
N LEU A 211 -1.88 4.50 -5.86
CA LEU A 211 -1.43 4.32 -4.48
C LEU A 211 -0.87 2.92 -4.24
#